data_AF-A0A834INJ0-F1
#
_entry.id   AF-A0A834INJ0-F1
#
_cell.length_a   1.000
_cell.length_b   1.000
_cell.length_c   1.000
_cell.angle_alpha   90.00
_cell.angle_beta   90.00
_cell.angle_gamma   90.00
#
_symmetry.space_group_name_H-M   'P 1'
#
loop_
_entity.id
_entity.type
_entity.pdbx_description
1 polymer ?
#
loop_
_entity_poly.entity_id
_entity_poly.type
_entity_poly.pdbx_seq_one_letter_code
_entity_poly.pdbx_strand_id
1 'polypeptide(L)'
;MRHFWSQVSNNTNETLYLPYATSSILGRVLEWIVYHEDDSVACPHYEVGTLQYISPWDAAFINVDLSTLLDLFVVAYFLEIKGLLDLLSIVMIQ
;
A
#
# COMPACT_ATOMS: atom_id res chain seq x y z
N MET A 1 14.06 0.43 -6.45
CA MET A 1 13.18 -0.76 -6.32
C MET A 1 13.77 -1.99 -7.00
N ARG A 2 13.81 -2.08 -8.34
CA ARG A 2 14.31 -3.29 -9.05
C ARG A 2 15.68 -3.83 -8.59
N HIS A 3 16.64 -2.97 -8.28
CA HIS A 3 17.96 -3.37 -7.75
C HIS A 3 17.94 -3.93 -6.31
N PHE A 4 16.93 -3.59 -5.51
CA PHE A 4 16.71 -4.17 -4.19
C PHE A 4 16.10 -5.57 -4.34
N TRP A 5 15.03 -5.68 -5.12
CA TRP A 5 14.36 -6.95 -5.41
C TRP A 5 15.26 -7.96 -6.13
N SER A 6 16.22 -7.51 -6.95
CA SER A 6 17.20 -8.39 -7.57
C SER A 6 18.18 -9.03 -6.59
N GLN A 7 18.28 -8.50 -5.36
CA GLN A 7 19.15 -9.02 -4.30
C GLN A 7 18.39 -9.90 -3.30
N VAL A 8 17.06 -9.88 -3.33
CA VAL A 8 16.24 -10.77 -2.50
C VAL A 8 16.38 -12.19 -3.03
N SER A 9 16.88 -13.10 -2.20
CA SER A 9 17.01 -14.50 -2.58
C SER A 9 15.65 -15.19 -2.58
N ASN A 10 15.50 -16.30 -3.32
CA ASN A 10 14.28 -17.13 -3.27
C ASN A 10 14.13 -17.91 -1.94
N ASN A 11 14.95 -17.62 -0.93
CA ASN A 11 14.89 -18.30 0.37
C ASN A 11 13.86 -17.63 1.27
N THR A 12 12.81 -18.37 1.64
CA THR A 12 11.71 -17.88 2.47
C THR A 12 12.08 -17.62 3.93
N ASN A 13 13.30 -17.98 4.35
CA ASN A 13 13.80 -17.79 5.73
C ASN A 13 14.78 -16.61 5.85
N GLU A 14 14.96 -15.82 4.79
CA GLU A 14 15.82 -14.63 4.83
C GLU A 14 15.07 -13.44 5.44
N THR A 15 15.68 -12.77 6.41
CA THR A 15 15.13 -11.55 7.01
C THR A 15 15.36 -10.36 6.10
N LEU A 16 14.28 -9.72 5.66
CA LEU A 16 14.33 -8.54 4.81
C LEU A 16 14.26 -7.25 5.64
N TYR A 17 15.26 -6.38 5.50
CA TYR A 17 15.29 -5.08 6.16
C TYR A 17 14.54 -4.03 5.33
N LEU A 18 13.50 -3.44 5.91
CA LEU A 18 12.72 -2.35 5.31
C LEU A 18 13.04 -1.02 6.02
N PRO A 19 13.96 -0.19 5.48
CA PRO A 19 14.44 1.01 6.16
C PRO A 19 13.37 2.10 6.35
N TYR A 20 12.24 1.99 5.67
CA TYR A 20 11.15 2.99 5.69
C TYR A 20 9.87 2.47 6.37
N ALA A 21 9.90 1.27 6.95
CA ALA A 21 8.74 0.68 7.57
C ALA A 21 8.96 0.50 9.07
N THR A 22 8.13 1.15 9.89
CA THR A 22 7.96 0.73 11.29
C THR A 22 7.07 -0.50 11.34
N SER A 23 7.10 -1.26 12.44
CA SER A 23 6.21 -2.41 12.63
C SER A 23 4.73 -2.02 12.53
N SER A 24 4.38 -0.82 13.01
CA SER A 24 3.02 -0.27 12.92
C SER A 24 2.59 -0.05 11.46
N ILE A 25 3.42 0.62 10.66
CA ILE A 25 3.11 0.90 9.25
C ILE A 25 3.05 -0.39 8.44
N LEU A 26 4.01 -1.30 8.66
CA LEU A 26 4.00 -2.60 7.98
C LEU A 26 2.76 -3.42 8.34
N GLY A 27 2.35 -3.42 9.61
CA GLY A 27 1.13 -4.11 10.05
C GLY A 27 -0.12 -3.61 9.32
N ARG A 28 -0.23 -2.29 9.10
CA ARG A 28 -1.34 -1.70 8.35
C ARG A 28 -1.30 -2.01 6.86
N VAL A 29 -0.10 -2.04 6.26
CA VAL A 29 0.05 -2.47 4.87
C VAL A 29 -0.43 -3.92 4.72
N LEU A 30 -0.06 -4.80 5.65
CA LEU A 30 -0.52 -6.19 5.65
C LEU A 30 -2.04 -6.30 5.86
N GLU A 31 -2.62 -5.48 6.75
CA GLU A 31 -4.08 -5.40 6.94
C GLU A 31 -4.79 -5.07 5.62
N TRP A 32 -4.29 -4.07 4.88
CA TRP A 32 -4.84 -3.69 3.57
C TRP A 32 -4.72 -4.84 2.56
N ILE A 33 -3.56 -5.50 2.48
CA ILE A 33 -3.34 -6.64 1.58
C ILE A 33 -4.31 -7.79 1.89
N VAL A 34 -4.47 -8.14 3.16
CA VAL A 34 -5.35 -9.24 3.59
C VAL A 34 -6.82 -8.92 3.29
N TYR A 35 -7.26 -7.68 3.52
CA TYR A 35 -8.63 -7.29 3.22
C TYR A 35 -8.94 -7.36 1.71
N HIS A 36 -7.96 -7.01 0.86
CA HIS A 36 -8.11 -6.98 -0.59
C HIS A 36 -7.51 -8.22 -1.30
N GLU A 37 -7.31 -9.34 -0.58
CA GLU A 37 -6.72 -10.56 -1.18
C GLU A 37 -7.60 -11.13 -2.30
N ASP A 38 -8.92 -11.04 -2.13
CA ASP A 38 -9.93 -11.55 -3.07
C ASP A 38 -10.30 -10.52 -4.17
N ASP A 39 -9.75 -9.31 -4.11
CA ASP A 39 -10.05 -8.28 -5.11
C ASP A 39 -9.40 -8.66 -6.45
N SER A 40 -10.22 -8.71 -7.49
CA SER A 40 -9.71 -9.04 -8.82
C SER A 40 -8.71 -7.97 -9.28
N VAL A 41 -7.54 -8.38 -9.76
CA VAL A 41 -6.51 -7.49 -10.34
C VAL A 41 -7.05 -6.65 -11.52
N ALA A 42 -8.20 -7.05 -12.09
CA ALA A 42 -8.89 -6.40 -13.18
C ALA A 42 -9.92 -5.34 -12.74
N CYS A 43 -10.18 -5.17 -11.44
CA CYS A 43 -10.98 -4.06 -10.95
C CYS A 43 -10.29 -2.75 -11.41
N PRO A 44 -11.00 -1.86 -12.11
CA PRO A 44 -10.42 -0.62 -12.60
C PRO A 44 -9.91 0.13 -11.40
N HIS A 45 -8.58 0.16 -11.32
CA HIS A 45 -7.87 0.83 -10.28
C HIS A 45 -8.29 2.28 -10.27
N TYR A 46 -8.76 2.75 -9.12
CA TYR A 46 -9.14 4.13 -8.83
C TYR A 46 -8.62 5.15 -9.86
N GLU A 47 -9.41 5.42 -10.90
CA GLU A 47 -9.01 6.40 -11.92
C GLU A 47 -9.12 7.80 -11.33
N VAL A 48 -8.18 8.70 -11.65
CA VAL A 48 -8.23 10.10 -11.21
C VAL A 48 -9.57 10.72 -11.66
N GLY A 49 -10.44 11.04 -10.70
CA GLY A 49 -11.82 11.51 -10.94
C GLY A 49 -12.93 10.53 -10.52
N THR A 50 -12.61 9.30 -10.13
CA THR A 50 -13.55 8.28 -9.61
C THR A 50 -13.64 8.26 -8.07
N LEU A 51 -13.53 9.43 -7.44
CA LEU A 51 -13.72 9.66 -5.99
C LEU A 51 -15.02 9.03 -5.42
N GLN A 52 -15.98 8.73 -6.28
CA GLN A 52 -17.27 8.11 -5.94
C GLN A 52 -17.17 6.59 -5.63
N TYR A 53 -15.98 5.99 -5.74
CA TYR A 53 -15.78 4.53 -5.64
C TYR A 53 -14.83 4.09 -4.51
N ILE A 54 -14.48 4.96 -3.55
CA ILE A 54 -13.76 4.50 -2.35
C ILE A 54 -14.74 3.71 -1.46
N SER A 55 -14.39 2.47 -1.14
CA SER A 55 -15.21 1.64 -0.27
C SER A 55 -15.29 2.25 1.15
N PRO A 56 -16.35 1.99 1.93
CA PRO A 56 -16.41 2.44 3.32
C PRO A 56 -15.23 1.93 4.16
N TRP A 57 -14.70 0.74 3.83
CA TRP A 57 -13.55 0.17 4.51
C TRP A 57 -12.27 0.95 4.19
N ASP A 58 -12.02 1.24 2.91
CA ASP A 58 -10.87 2.04 2.48
C ASP A 58 -10.92 3.45 3.03
N ALA A 59 -12.11 4.07 3.05
CA ALA A 59 -12.30 5.39 3.65
C ALA A 59 -11.95 5.39 5.14
N ALA A 60 -12.34 4.34 5.87
CA ALA A 60 -11.96 4.19 7.28
C ALA A 60 -10.46 3.88 7.45
N PHE A 61 -9.90 3.07 6.56
CA PHE A 61 -8.49 2.70 6.57
C PHE A 61 -7.57 3.92 6.36
N ILE A 62 -7.89 4.80 5.41
CA ILE A 62 -7.09 5.99 5.12
C ILE A 62 -7.41 7.19 6.03
N ASN A 63 -8.39 7.06 6.93
CA ASN A 63 -8.74 8.10 7.90
C ASN A 63 -7.71 8.16 9.06
N VAL A 64 -6.53 8.68 8.74
CA VAL A 64 -5.37 8.79 9.64
C VAL A 64 -4.71 10.15 9.46
N ASP A 65 -3.73 10.46 10.30
CA ASP A 65 -2.96 11.69 10.14
C ASP A 65 -2.04 11.65 8.90
N LEU A 66 -1.65 12.83 8.42
CA LEU A 66 -0.82 12.97 7.22
C LEU A 66 0.52 12.24 7.31
N SER A 67 1.13 12.16 8.51
CA SER A 67 2.40 11.44 8.67
C SER A 67 2.21 9.96 8.38
N THR A 68 1.16 9.35 8.94
CA THR A 68 0.81 7.95 8.69
C THR A 68 0.49 7.71 7.22
N LEU A 69 -0.23 8.62 6.54
CA LEU A 69 -0.49 8.49 5.09
C LEU A 69 0.80 8.50 4.25
N LEU A 70 1.74 9.40 4.57
CA LEU A 70 3.01 9.49 3.85
C LEU A 70 3.87 8.25 4.07
N ASP A 71 3.92 7.73 5.30
CA ASP A 71 4.65 6.50 5.61
C ASP A 71 4.04 5.30 4.88
N LEU A 72 2.71 5.17 4.86
CA LEU A 72 2.01 4.16 4.08
C LEU A 72 2.36 4.26 2.59
N PHE A 73 2.41 5.48 2.05
CA PHE A 73 2.74 5.71 0.63
C PHE A 73 4.17 5.28 0.30
N VAL A 74 5.15 5.66 1.14
CA VAL A 74 6.55 5.27 0.93
C VAL A 74 6.73 3.76 1.01
N VAL A 75 6.09 3.09 1.97
CA VAL A 75 6.17 1.63 2.10
C VAL A 75 5.44 0.91 0.96
N ALA A 76 4.24 1.37 0.57
CA ALA A 76 3.51 0.82 -0.57
C ALA A 76 4.29 0.98 -1.88
N TYR A 77 4.96 2.13 -2.06
CA TYR A 77 5.85 2.38 -3.20
C TYR A 77 7.04 1.43 -3.18
N PHE A 78 7.62 1.20 -2.00
CA PHE A 78 8.73 0.28 -1.83
C PHE A 78 8.39 -1.17 -2.15
N LEU A 79 7.22 -1.62 -1.70
CA LEU A 79 6.71 -2.97 -1.90
C LEU A 79 5.99 -3.17 -3.25
N GLU A 80 5.92 -2.13 -4.09
CA GLU A 80 5.25 -2.14 -5.40
C GLU A 80 3.76 -2.57 -5.32
N ILE A 81 3.07 -2.20 -4.22
CA ILE A 81 1.65 -2.50 -4.01
C ILE A 81 0.80 -1.43 -4.72
N LYS A 82 0.55 -1.65 -6.01
CA LYS A 82 -0.22 -0.70 -6.84
C LYS A 82 -1.57 -0.34 -6.21
N GLY A 83 -2.27 -1.33 -5.62
CA GLY A 83 -3.60 -1.21 -5.00
C GLY A 83 -3.70 -0.01 -4.08
N LEU A 84 -2.88 -0.10 -3.04
CA LEU A 84 -2.73 0.88 -1.99
C LEU A 84 -2.16 2.22 -2.49
N LEU A 85 -1.24 2.20 -3.46
CA LEU A 85 -0.68 3.44 -4.01
C LEU A 85 -1.73 4.34 -4.65
N ASP A 86 -2.61 3.79 -5.48
CA ASP A 86 -3.60 4.63 -6.14
C ASP A 86 -4.66 5.10 -5.14
N LEU A 87 -5.05 4.27 -4.16
CA LEU A 87 -5.94 4.69 -3.06
C LEU A 87 -5.36 5.91 -2.32
N LEU A 88 -4.09 5.84 -1.92
CA LEU A 88 -3.42 6.95 -1.23
C LEU A 88 -3.23 8.16 -2.13
N SER A 89 -2.98 7.95 -3.43
CA SER A 89 -2.82 9.03 -4.42
C SER A 89 -4.09 9.85 -4.58
N ILE A 90 -5.27 9.22 -4.48
CA ILE A 90 -6.56 9.93 -4.51
C ILE A 90 -6.63 10.96 -3.38
N VAL A 91 -6.25 10.56 -2.16
CA VAL A 91 -6.34 11.41 -0.96
C VAL A 91 -5.32 12.54 -1.01
N MET A 92 -4.10 12.27 -1.49
CA MET A 92 -3.02 13.26 -1.50
C MET A 92 -3.12 14.33 -2.60
N ILE A 93 -4.03 14.17 -3.57
CA ILE A 93 -4.25 15.16 -4.64
C ILE A 93 -5.35 16.19 -4.26
N GLN A 94 -6.02 16.03 -3.11
CA GLN A 94 -6.95 17.01 -2.55
C GLN A 94 -6.27 18.03 -1.63
#